data_AF-A0A967I4Q3-F1
#
_entry.id   AF-A0A967I4Q3-F1
#
_cell.length_a   1.000
_cell.length_b   1.000
_cell.length_c   1.000
_cell.angle_alpha   90.00
_cell.angle_beta   90.00
_cell.angle_gamma   90.00
#
_symmetry.space_group_name_H-M   'P 1'
#
loop_
_entity.id
_entity.type
_entity.pdbx_description
1 polymer ?
#
loop_
_entity_poly.entity_id
_entity_poly.type
_entity_poly.pdbx_seq_one_letter_code
_entity_poly.pdbx_strand_id
1 'polypeptide(L)'
;MFKDTHPRFGKPAWLGLLFLVGPAITPFFTLFLPRVMDITPTILLYSILFAITNGAFEEVLWRGTYVTVFPNRWLWSYWYPSIWFGYWHLSPQVVFPSDMPGGPFAFATASIFMGLVFGWIVKKTESIR
;
A
#
# COMPACT_ATOMS: atom_id res chain seq x y z
N MET A 1 27.31 -1.85 13.45
CA MET A 1 26.30 -2.90 13.20
C MET A 1 25.01 -2.46 13.86
N PHE A 2 24.03 -1.97 13.09
CA PHE A 2 22.75 -1.52 13.64
C PHE A 2 22.00 -2.76 14.17
N LYS A 3 21.75 -2.81 15.48
CA LYS A 3 20.89 -3.83 16.08
C LYS A 3 19.44 -3.42 15.84
N ASP A 4 18.64 -4.33 15.31
CA ASP A 4 17.21 -4.14 15.22
C ASP A 4 16.65 -4.02 16.65
N THR A 5 16.12 -2.85 17.00
CA THR A 5 15.46 -2.61 18.30
C THR A 5 14.03 -3.15 18.32
N HIS A 6 13.45 -3.41 17.14
CA HIS A 6 12.09 -3.92 16.96
C HIS A 6 12.03 -5.13 16.02
N PRO A 7 11.03 -6.03 16.17
CA PRO A 7 10.85 -7.15 15.26
C PRO A 7 10.47 -6.65 13.86
N ARG A 8 11.29 -6.93 12.84
CA ARG A 8 11.11 -6.43 11.46
C ARG A 8 9.72 -6.66 10.86
N PHE A 9 9.11 -7.79 11.16
CA PHE A 9 7.78 -8.19 10.66
C PHE A 9 6.76 -8.38 11.78
N GLY A 10 7.01 -7.81 12.97
CA GLY A 10 6.15 -7.99 14.13
C GLY A 10 6.23 -9.38 14.76
N LYS A 11 5.29 -9.68 15.66
CA LYS A 11 5.18 -10.95 16.39
C LYS A 11 3.71 -11.44 16.35
N PRO A 12 3.42 -12.60 15.73
CA PRO A 12 4.37 -13.48 15.03
C PRO A 12 4.81 -12.92 13.67
N ALA A 13 6.06 -13.18 13.26
CA ALA A 13 6.65 -12.60 12.05
C ALA A 13 5.96 -13.03 10.74
N TRP A 14 5.44 -14.25 10.69
CA TRP A 14 4.73 -14.76 9.51
C TRP A 14 3.47 -13.95 9.20
N LEU A 15 2.80 -13.39 10.22
CA LEU A 15 1.61 -12.59 10.04
C LEU A 15 1.95 -11.23 9.41
N GLY A 16 3.03 -10.59 9.86
CA GLY A 16 3.50 -9.35 9.23
C GLY A 16 3.97 -9.58 7.79
N LEU A 17 4.63 -10.70 7.51
CA LEU A 17 5.01 -11.05 6.14
C LEU A 17 3.77 -11.30 5.25
N LEU A 18 2.77 -12.02 5.77
CA LEU A 18 1.51 -12.26 5.07
C LEU A 18 0.79 -10.95 4.75
N PHE A 19 0.75 -10.01 5.70
CA PHE A 19 0.11 -8.70 5.48
C PHE A 19 0.92 -7.80 4.57
N LEU A 20 2.25 -7.92 4.54
CA LEU A 20 3.11 -7.14 3.66
C LEU A 20 2.99 -7.61 2.21
N VAL A 21 3.03 -8.92 1.98
CA VAL A 21 3.10 -9.51 0.62
C VAL A 21 1.70 -9.84 0.10
N GLY A 22 0.78 -10.28 0.97
CA GLY A 22 -0.54 -10.77 0.63
C GLY A 22 -1.34 -9.84 -0.30
N PRO A 23 -1.45 -8.53 -0.02
CA PRO A 23 -2.15 -7.59 -0.88
C PRO A 23 -1.58 -7.49 -2.31
N ALA A 24 -0.31 -7.83 -2.54
CA ALA A 24 0.31 -7.86 -3.86
C ALA A 24 0.13 -9.20 -4.60
N ILE A 25 -0.12 -10.30 -3.88
CA ILE A 25 -0.27 -11.64 -4.48
C ILE A 25 -1.47 -11.68 -5.42
N THR A 26 -2.64 -11.25 -4.96
CA THR A 26 -3.85 -11.30 -5.78
C THR A 26 -3.72 -10.53 -7.09
N PRO A 27 -3.39 -9.22 -7.11
CA PRO A 27 -3.25 -8.48 -8.37
C PRO A 27 -2.11 -9.01 -9.25
N PHE A 28 -1.06 -9.60 -8.68
CA PHE A 28 -0.02 -10.26 -9.46
C PHE A 28 -0.62 -11.39 -10.32
N PHE A 29 -1.40 -12.30 -9.73
CA PHE A 29 -1.99 -13.43 -10.46
C PHE A 29 -3.19 -13.05 -11.34
N THR A 30 -3.99 -12.07 -10.93
CA THR A 30 -5.23 -11.72 -11.64
C THR A 30 -5.08 -10.62 -12.69
N LEU A 31 -4.11 -9.71 -12.53
CA LEU A 31 -3.96 -8.53 -13.40
C LEU A 31 -2.63 -8.49 -14.14
N PHE A 32 -1.52 -8.83 -13.47
CA PHE A 32 -0.19 -8.74 -14.05
C PHE A 32 0.16 -9.96 -14.90
N LEU A 33 0.07 -11.17 -14.32
CA LEU A 33 0.48 -12.41 -14.97
C LEU A 33 -0.22 -12.65 -16.32
N PRO A 34 -1.53 -12.41 -16.50
CA PRO A 34 -2.19 -12.58 -17.80
C PRO A 34 -1.68 -11.64 -18.89
N ARG A 35 -1.04 -10.52 -18.52
CA ARG A 35 -0.55 -9.47 -19.43
C ARG A 35 0.97 -9.48 -19.59
N VAL A 36 1.66 -10.46 -19.00
CA VAL A 36 3.13 -10.50 -18.99
C VAL A 36 3.72 -10.59 -20.40
N MET A 37 2.98 -11.21 -21.33
CA MET A 37 3.40 -11.36 -22.73
C MET A 37 3.34 -10.05 -23.52
N ASP A 38 2.61 -9.05 -23.03
CA ASP A 38 2.47 -7.74 -23.69
C ASP A 38 3.55 -6.73 -23.23
N ILE A 39 4.44 -7.15 -22.32
CA ILE A 39 5.43 -6.27 -21.71
C ILE A 39 6.59 -6.03 -22.68
N THR A 40 6.78 -4.77 -23.04
CA THR A 40 8.02 -4.32 -23.69
C THR A 40 9.06 -3.91 -22.64
N PRO A 41 10.37 -3.93 -22.95
CA PRO A 41 11.40 -3.44 -22.04
C PRO A 41 11.17 -1.99 -21.58
N THR A 42 10.58 -1.17 -22.45
CA THR A 42 10.25 0.24 -22.14
C THR A 42 9.12 0.33 -21.11
N ILE A 43 8.04 -0.43 -21.30
CA ILE A 43 6.93 -0.49 -20.33
C ILE A 43 7.43 -1.01 -18.98
N LEU A 44 8.28 -2.04 -18.98
CA LEU A 44 8.85 -2.59 -17.76
C LEU A 44 9.69 -1.55 -17.01
N LEU A 45 10.59 -0.85 -17.71
CA LEU A 45 11.42 0.19 -17.11
C LEU A 45 10.58 1.30 -16.46
N TYR A 46 9.60 1.84 -17.20
CA TYR A 46 8.75 2.90 -16.66
C TYR A 46 7.86 2.40 -15.52
N SER A 47 7.36 1.17 -15.58
CA SER A 47 6.56 0.58 -14.50
C SER A 47 7.38 0.42 -13.23
N ILE A 48 8.65 0.00 -13.32
CA ILE A 48 9.55 -0.13 -12.17
C ILE A 48 9.84 1.25 -11.56
N LEU A 49 10.23 2.23 -12.38
CA LEU A 49 10.52 3.58 -11.90
C LEU A 49 9.29 4.20 -11.24
N PHE A 50 8.14 4.10 -11.90
CA PHE A 50 6.87 4.58 -11.38
C PHE A 50 6.51 3.89 -10.06
N ALA A 51 6.58 2.56 -9.99
CA ALA A 51 6.24 1.81 -8.78
C ALA A 51 7.14 2.18 -7.59
N ILE A 52 8.45 2.31 -7.80
CA ILE A 52 9.40 2.69 -6.74
C ILE A 52 9.13 4.12 -6.28
N THR A 53 9.05 5.08 -7.20
CA THR A 53 8.89 6.50 -6.85
C THR A 53 7.52 6.76 -6.25
N ASN A 54 6.45 6.33 -6.91
CA ASN A 54 5.08 6.53 -6.46
C ASN A 54 4.84 5.78 -5.14
N GLY A 55 5.22 4.50 -5.07
CA GLY A 55 5.06 3.70 -3.85
C GLY A 55 5.82 4.31 -2.67
N ALA A 56 7.07 4.73 -2.86
CA ALA A 56 7.83 5.36 -1.78
C ALA A 56 7.18 6.67 -1.28
N PHE A 57 6.76 7.55 -2.19
CA PHE A 57 6.13 8.81 -1.80
C PHE A 57 4.78 8.61 -1.13
N GLU A 58 3.97 7.67 -1.63
CA GLU A 58 2.70 7.32 -1.00
C GLU A 58 2.91 6.76 0.42
N GLU A 59 3.89 5.87 0.62
CA GLU A 59 4.17 5.35 1.97
C GLU A 59 4.69 6.45 2.91
N VAL A 60 5.55 7.36 2.44
CA VAL A 60 6.02 8.51 3.24
C VAL A 60 4.85 9.43 3.63
N LEU A 61 3.94 9.71 2.71
CA LEU A 61 2.78 10.54 2.98
C LEU A 61 1.80 9.85 3.94
N TRP A 62 1.31 8.67 3.57
CA TRP A 62 0.18 8.04 4.25
C TRP A 62 0.59 7.35 5.55
N ARG A 63 1.76 6.72 5.59
CA ARG A 63 2.21 5.91 6.74
C ARG A 63 3.32 6.61 7.51
N GLY A 64 4.25 7.30 6.84
CA GLY A 64 5.32 8.04 7.51
C GLY A 64 4.82 9.28 8.25
N THR A 65 4.16 10.19 7.54
CA THR A 65 3.79 11.52 8.07
C THR A 65 2.80 11.41 9.23
N TYR A 66 1.69 10.69 9.05
CA TYR A 66 0.64 10.59 10.07
C TYR A 66 1.06 9.79 11.32
N VAL A 67 1.87 8.72 11.15
CA VAL A 67 2.40 7.96 12.29
C VAL A 67 3.41 8.77 13.09
N THR A 68 4.22 9.58 12.42
CA THR A 68 5.24 10.41 13.06
C THR A 68 4.63 11.60 13.78
N VAL A 69 3.66 12.28 13.17
CA VAL A 69 3.00 13.46 13.77
C VAL A 69 2.01 13.08 14.88
N PHE A 70 1.35 11.92 14.79
CA PHE A 70 0.31 11.49 15.74
C PHE A 70 0.58 10.13 16.41
N PRO A 71 1.76 9.89 17.00
CA PRO A 71 2.23 8.55 17.35
C PRO A 71 1.32 7.79 18.32
N ASN A 72 0.69 8.50 19.26
CA ASN A 72 -0.14 7.92 20.31
C ASN A 72 -1.65 8.00 20.01
N ARG A 73 -2.06 8.49 18.84
CA ARG A 73 -3.47 8.69 18.49
C ARG A 73 -3.88 7.83 17.30
N TRP A 74 -4.42 6.66 17.59
CA TRP A 74 -4.86 5.68 16.58
C TRP A 74 -5.78 6.24 15.51
N LEU A 75 -6.72 7.12 15.88
CA LEU A 75 -7.60 7.76 14.90
C LEU A 75 -6.80 8.48 13.81
N TRP A 76 -5.82 9.30 14.20
CA TRP A 76 -5.07 10.16 13.28
C TRP A 76 -3.88 9.47 12.63
N SER A 77 -3.24 8.52 13.31
CA SER A 77 -2.07 7.80 12.76
C SER A 77 -2.42 6.59 11.92
N TYR A 78 -3.65 6.07 12.00
CA TYR A 78 -4.02 4.78 11.41
C TYR A 78 -5.34 4.85 10.65
N TRP A 79 -6.45 5.18 11.31
CA TRP A 79 -7.77 5.18 10.67
C TRP A 79 -7.91 6.27 9.60
N TYR A 80 -7.59 7.50 9.96
CA TYR A 80 -7.66 8.66 9.08
C TYR A 80 -6.85 8.46 7.78
N PRO A 81 -5.53 8.18 7.81
CA PRO A 81 -4.76 8.01 6.58
C PRO A 81 -5.21 6.79 5.77
N SER A 82 -5.71 5.71 6.40
CA SER A 82 -6.18 4.54 5.66
C SER A 82 -7.48 4.82 4.87
N ILE A 83 -8.41 5.55 5.47
CA ILE A 83 -9.69 5.92 4.82
C ILE A 83 -9.41 6.91 3.68
N TRP A 84 -8.59 7.94 3.95
CA TRP A 84 -8.29 8.95 2.94
C TRP A 84 -7.36 8.45 1.84
N PHE A 85 -6.47 7.51 2.13
CA PHE A 85 -5.73 6.77 1.10
C PHE A 85 -6.70 6.11 0.11
N GLY A 86 -7.73 5.41 0.60
CA GLY A 86 -8.70 4.80 -0.29
C GLY A 86 -9.53 5.81 -1.08
N TYR A 87 -10.05 6.86 -0.44
CA TYR A 87 -10.80 7.89 -1.15
C TYR A 87 -9.97 8.71 -2.14
N TRP A 88 -8.68 8.90 -1.88
CA TRP A 88 -7.76 9.53 -2.82
C TRP A 88 -7.78 8.85 -4.19
N HIS A 89 -7.98 7.53 -4.22
CA HIS A 89 -8.07 6.76 -5.46
C HIS A 89 -9.31 7.07 -6.29
N LEU A 90 -10.33 7.76 -5.76
CA LEU A 90 -11.45 8.23 -6.60
C LEU A 90 -11.01 9.31 -7.59
N SER A 91 -9.97 10.10 -7.27
CA SER A 91 -9.52 11.19 -8.15
C SER A 91 -8.96 10.68 -9.49
N PRO A 92 -8.00 9.73 -9.53
CA PRO A 92 -7.55 9.12 -10.80
C PRO A 92 -8.68 8.46 -11.59
N GLN A 93 -9.69 7.94 -10.89
CA GLN A 93 -10.82 7.21 -11.50
C GLN A 93 -11.78 8.12 -12.28
N VAL A 94 -11.69 9.44 -12.11
CA VAL A 94 -12.44 10.40 -12.94
C VAL A 94 -11.90 10.42 -14.38
N VAL A 95 -10.60 10.15 -14.56
CA VAL A 95 -9.94 10.13 -15.87
C VAL A 95 -9.83 8.71 -16.43
N PHE A 96 -9.45 7.76 -15.57
CA PHE A 96 -9.28 6.34 -15.92
C PHE A 96 -10.11 5.46 -14.97
N PRO A 97 -11.43 5.36 -15.18
CA PRO A 97 -12.27 4.53 -14.34
C PRO A 97 -11.91 3.04 -14.47
N SER A 98 -11.99 2.32 -13.37
CA SER A 98 -11.73 0.89 -13.30
C SER A 98 -12.85 0.10 -13.98
N ASP A 99 -12.46 -0.82 -14.86
CA ASP A 99 -13.36 -1.79 -15.51
C ASP A 99 -13.67 -3.01 -14.62
N MET A 100 -13.11 -3.08 -13.41
CA MET A 100 -13.37 -4.20 -12.49
C MET A 100 -14.83 -4.17 -11.99
N PRO A 101 -15.40 -5.33 -11.62
CA PRO A 101 -16.72 -5.37 -11.00
C PRO A 101 -16.83 -4.42 -9.79
N GLY A 102 -17.82 -3.54 -9.80
CA GLY A 102 -18.02 -2.50 -8.78
C GLY A 102 -17.27 -1.19 -9.03
N GLY A 103 -16.45 -1.12 -10.07
CA GLY A 103 -15.89 0.12 -10.63
C GLY A 103 -15.04 0.95 -9.66
N PRO A 104 -15.05 2.29 -9.79
CA PRO A 104 -14.26 3.20 -8.97
C PRO A 104 -14.48 3.06 -7.46
N PHE A 105 -15.72 2.82 -7.03
CA PHE A 105 -16.05 2.69 -5.61
C PHE A 105 -15.49 1.40 -5.01
N ALA A 106 -15.61 0.26 -5.71
CA ALA A 106 -15.01 -0.98 -5.26
C ALA A 106 -13.48 -0.87 -5.17
N PHE A 107 -12.85 -0.17 -6.13
CA PHE A 107 -11.42 0.11 -6.10
C PHE A 107 -11.02 0.95 -4.89
N ALA A 108 -11.71 2.07 -4.65
CA ALA A 108 -11.47 2.92 -3.48
C ALA A 108 -11.65 2.16 -2.16
N THR A 109 -12.73 1.37 -2.04
CA THR A 109 -12.97 0.53 -0.85
C THR A 109 -11.87 -0.51 -0.65
N ALA A 110 -11.42 -1.21 -1.70
CA ALA A 110 -10.30 -2.14 -1.61
C ALA A 110 -9.01 -1.43 -1.17
N SER A 111 -8.76 -0.23 -1.68
CA SER A 111 -7.65 0.62 -1.24
C SER A 111 -7.77 1.02 0.24
N ILE A 112 -8.96 1.28 0.79
CA ILE A 112 -9.11 1.51 2.26
C ILE A 112 -8.62 0.29 3.04
N PHE A 113 -9.02 -0.92 2.65
CA PHE A 113 -8.57 -2.14 3.32
C PHE A 113 -7.06 -2.35 3.22
N MET A 114 -6.46 -2.08 2.07
CA MET A 114 -5.00 -2.09 1.91
C MET A 114 -4.34 -1.02 2.80
N GLY A 115 -4.96 0.17 2.89
CA GLY A 115 -4.72 1.24 3.84
C GLY A 115 -4.52 0.71 5.25
N LEU A 116 -5.54 0.02 5.75
CA LEU A 116 -5.60 -0.58 7.08
C LEU A 116 -4.55 -1.67 7.28
N VAL A 117 -4.36 -2.56 6.31
CA VAL A 117 -3.36 -3.64 6.41
C VAL A 117 -1.94 -3.06 6.58
N PHE A 118 -1.53 -2.17 5.69
CA PHE A 118 -0.18 -1.59 5.75
C PHE A 118 0.00 -0.62 6.91
N GLY A 119 -1.04 0.17 7.24
CA GLY A 119 -1.03 1.01 8.44
C GLY A 119 -0.81 0.20 9.71
N TRP A 120 -1.38 -1.01 9.80
CA TRP A 120 -1.24 -1.86 10.97
C TRP A 120 0.19 -2.40 11.08
N ILE A 121 0.79 -2.80 9.95
CA ILE A 121 2.19 -3.24 9.91
C ILE A 121 3.08 -2.12 10.45
N VAL A 122 2.98 -0.90 9.90
CA VAL A 122 3.83 0.22 10.31
C VAL A 122 3.63 0.55 11.80
N LYS A 123 2.41 0.48 12.33
CA LYS A 123 2.15 0.66 13.78
C LYS A 123 2.75 -0.44 14.66
N LYS A 124 3.02 -1.63 14.12
CA LYS A 124 3.59 -2.76 14.86
C LYS A 124 5.10 -2.89 14.72
N THR A 125 5.64 -2.51 13.57
CA THR A 125 7.06 -2.67 13.24
C THR A 125 7.86 -1.37 13.38
N GLU A 126 7.18 -0.22 13.40
CA GLU A 126 7.79 1.11 13.31
C GLU A 126 8.74 1.25 12.11
N SER A 127 8.45 0.56 11.01
CA SER A 127 9.36 0.47 9.85
C SER A 127 9.48 1.75 9.03
N ILE A 128 8.58 2.72 9.24
CA ILE A 128 8.59 4.02 8.57
C ILE A 128 8.27 5.07 9.64
N ARG A 129 9.29 5.80 10.09
CA ARG A 129 9.19 6.84 11.12
C ARG A 129 10.36 7.81 11.01
#